data_AF-A0A498DEY8-F1
#
_entry.id   AF-A0A498DEY8-F1
#
_cell.length_a   1.000
_cell.length_b   1.000
_cell.length_c   1.000
_cell.angle_alpha   90.00
_cell.angle_beta   90.00
_cell.angle_gamma   90.00
#
_symmetry.space_group_name_H-M   'P 1'
#
loop_
_entity.id
_entity.type
_entity.pdbx_description
1 polymer ?
#
loop_
_entity_poly.entity_id
_entity_poly.type
_entity_poly.pdbx_seq_one_letter_code
_entity_poly.pdbx_strand_id
1 'polypeptide(L)'
;MGSLTEYVLQSETVALDILYQDEWLVAINKPAQEMVTVYRILARVELPYPVGRYQSERYVLLSVTPETGRKHQIRRHLRYN
;
A
#
# COMPACT_ATOMS: atom_id res chain seq x y z
N MET A 1 -7.03 -28.90 -24.35
CA MET A 1 -7.08 -29.37 -22.95
C MET A 1 -6.24 -28.43 -22.10
N GLY A 2 -6.79 -27.28 -21.70
CA GLY A 2 -6.13 -26.33 -20.80
C GLY A 2 -6.91 -26.30 -19.49
N SER A 3 -6.32 -26.85 -18.44
CA SER A 3 -6.93 -26.92 -17.09
C SER A 3 -7.14 -25.51 -16.54
N LEU A 4 -8.37 -25.20 -16.15
CA LEU A 4 -8.69 -24.00 -15.38
C LEU A 4 -8.13 -24.21 -13.97
N THR A 5 -7.01 -23.57 -13.65
CA THR A 5 -6.46 -23.58 -12.31
C THR A 5 -7.43 -22.87 -11.37
N GLU A 6 -8.16 -23.63 -10.55
CA GLU A 6 -8.96 -23.11 -9.45
C GLU A 6 -8.05 -22.40 -8.45
N TYR A 7 -8.22 -21.10 -8.28
CA TYR A 7 -7.59 -20.34 -7.21
C TYR A 7 -8.36 -20.59 -5.92
N VAL A 8 -7.85 -21.47 -5.06
CA VAL A 8 -8.40 -21.70 -3.71
C VAL A 8 -7.93 -20.56 -2.80
N LEU A 9 -8.84 -19.67 -2.42
CA LEU A 9 -8.60 -18.65 -1.39
C LEU A 9 -8.58 -19.34 -0.01
N GLN A 10 -7.40 -19.74 0.43
CA GLN A 10 -7.19 -20.28 1.78
C GLN A 10 -7.28 -19.12 2.79
N SER A 11 -8.37 -19.03 3.54
CA SER A 11 -8.47 -18.13 4.69
C SER A 11 -7.73 -18.75 5.87
N GLU A 12 -6.50 -18.31 6.10
CA GLU A 12 -5.74 -18.70 7.29
C GLU A 12 -6.30 -17.98 8.52
N THR A 13 -6.66 -18.74 9.56
CA THR A 13 -7.16 -18.17 10.82
C THR A 13 -5.97 -17.80 11.70
N VAL A 14 -5.66 -16.51 11.78
CA VAL A 14 -4.58 -15.99 12.64
C VAL A 14 -5.11 -15.79 14.06
N ALA A 15 -4.50 -16.46 15.04
CA ALA A 15 -4.76 -16.19 16.46
C ALA A 15 -4.17 -14.82 16.85
N LEU A 16 -5.01 -13.91 17.35
CA LEU A 16 -4.62 -12.56 17.75
C LEU A 16 -4.62 -12.44 19.27
N ASP A 17 -3.62 -11.75 19.82
CA ASP A 17 -3.47 -11.52 21.26
C ASP A 17 -4.47 -10.45 21.74
N ILE A 18 -5.30 -10.78 22.73
CA ILE A 18 -6.33 -9.90 23.30
C ILE A 18 -5.74 -9.19 24.51
N LEU A 19 -5.61 -7.87 24.42
CA LEU A 19 -5.07 -7.02 25.49
C LEU A 19 -6.14 -6.65 26.52
N TYR A 20 -7.40 -6.54 26.08
CA TYR A 20 -8.53 -6.18 26.91
C TYR A 20 -9.84 -6.60 26.25
N GLN A 21 -10.80 -7.05 27.04
CA GLN A 21 -12.15 -7.37 26.58
C GLN A 21 -13.17 -7.06 27.69
N ASP A 22 -14.23 -6.33 27.33
CA ASP A 22 -15.44 -6.16 28.13
C ASP A 22 -16.70 -6.49 27.31
N GLU A 23 -17.89 -6.14 27.81
CA GLU A 23 -19.18 -6.42 27.16
C GLU A 23 -19.35 -5.74 25.78
N TRP A 24 -18.60 -4.67 25.49
CA TRP A 24 -18.79 -3.82 24.31
C TRP A 24 -17.53 -3.59 23.48
N LEU A 25 -16.34 -3.87 24.02
CA LEU A 25 -15.05 -3.56 23.41
C LEU A 25 -14.08 -4.74 23.50
N VAL A 26 -13.37 -5.00 22.40
CA VAL A 26 -12.19 -5.89 22.38
C VAL A 26 -10.99 -5.11 21.84
N ALA A 27 -9.95 -4.97 22.66
CA ALA A 27 -8.67 -4.44 22.24
C ALA A 27 -7.71 -5.59 21.94
N ILE A 28 -7.16 -5.61 20.73
CA ILE A 28 -6.21 -6.63 20.28
C ILE A 28 -4.86 -6.02 19.96
N ASN A 29 -3.79 -6.79 20.16
CA ASN A 29 -2.49 -6.49 19.62
C ASN A 29 -2.48 -6.87 18.13
N LYS A 30 -2.76 -5.89 17.26
CA LYS A 30 -2.76 -6.10 15.81
C LYS A 30 -1.31 -6.08 15.31
N PRO A 31 -0.76 -7.20 14.81
CA PRO A 31 0.61 -7.22 14.33
C PRO A 31 0.78 -6.25 13.16
N ALA A 32 1.99 -5.71 13.03
CA ALA A 32 2.36 -4.91 11.87
C ALA A 32 2.17 -5.76 10.62
N GLN A 33 1.29 -5.29 9.74
CA GLN A 33 0.90 -6.06 8.57
C GLN A 33 1.73 -5.58 7.37
N GLU A 34 2.31 -6.51 6.61
CA GLU A 34 3.17 -6.20 5.46
C GLU A 34 2.38 -5.55 4.32
N MET A 35 2.83 -4.41 3.80
CA MET A 35 2.19 -3.70 2.70
C MET A 35 3.05 -3.83 1.44
N VAL A 36 2.54 -4.49 0.41
CA VAL A 36 3.22 -4.61 -0.88
C VAL A 36 2.53 -3.78 -1.94
N THR A 37 3.28 -2.88 -2.57
CA THR A 37 2.83 -2.07 -3.71
C THR A 37 3.88 -2.12 -4.79
N VAL A 38 3.48 -2.57 -5.97
CA VAL A 38 4.33 -2.54 -7.16
C VAL A 38 4.10 -1.23 -7.90
N TYR A 39 5.18 -0.64 -8.41
CA TYR A 39 5.08 0.55 -9.25
C TYR A 39 5.93 0.41 -10.50
N ARG A 40 5.53 1.14 -11.54
CA ARG A 40 6.29 1.28 -12.78
C ARG A 40 6.29 2.75 -13.20
N ILE A 41 7.43 3.24 -13.64
CA ILE A 41 7.55 4.58 -14.21
C ILE A 41 7.02 4.56 -15.65
N LEU A 42 6.09 5.46 -15.94
CA LEU A 42 5.52 5.65 -17.28
C LEU A 42 6.18 6.81 -18.02
N ALA A 43 6.50 7.89 -17.30
CA ALA A 43 7.13 9.08 -17.89
C ALA A 43 7.91 9.88 -16.85
N ARG A 44 8.86 10.69 -17.31
CA ARG A 44 9.60 11.68 -16.52
C ARG A 44 9.63 13.00 -17.27
N VAL A 45 9.48 14.10 -16.56
CA VAL A 45 9.59 15.44 -17.14
C VAL A 45 10.33 16.36 -16.17
N GLU A 46 11.18 17.21 -16.72
CA GLU A 46 11.80 18.33 -16.01
C GLU A 46 11.15 19.62 -16.50
N LEU A 47 10.66 20.41 -15.57
CA LEU A 47 9.97 21.67 -15.84
C LEU A 47 10.97 22.80 -15.61
N PRO A 48 11.35 23.56 -16.67
CA PRO A 48 12.37 24.60 -16.60
C PRO A 48 11.79 25.93 -16.07
N TYR A 49 10.86 25.84 -15.11
CA TYR A 49 10.28 27.00 -14.45
C TYR A 49 10.30 26.80 -12.93
N PRO A 50 10.44 27.90 -12.17
CA PRO A 50 10.60 27.80 -10.73
C PRO A 50 9.31 27.39 -10.04
N VAL A 51 9.43 26.55 -9.01
CA VAL A 51 8.33 26.17 -8.11
C VAL A 51 8.83 26.28 -6.67
N GLY A 52 8.17 27.11 -5.87
CA GLY A 52 8.60 27.40 -4.50
C GLY A 52 10.02 27.97 -4.47
N ARG A 53 10.97 27.21 -3.90
CA ARG A 53 12.38 27.60 -3.77
C ARG A 53 13.30 27.03 -4.84
N TYR A 54 12.81 26.17 -5.72
CA TYR A 54 13.62 25.48 -6.73
C TYR A 54 13.42 26.14 -8.10
N GLN A 55 14.52 26.26 -8.86
CA GLN A 55 14.52 26.90 -10.18
C GLN A 55 13.99 25.98 -11.30
N SER A 56 14.05 24.66 -11.08
CA SER A 56 13.44 23.64 -11.92
C SER A 56 12.87 22.53 -11.04
N GLU A 57 11.85 21.85 -11.54
CA GLU A 57 11.19 20.74 -10.85
C GLU A 57 11.13 19.49 -11.71
N ARG A 58 11.09 18.32 -11.06
CA ARG A 58 11.02 17.03 -11.75
C ARG A 58 9.77 16.27 -11.34
N TYR A 59 8.99 15.89 -12.33
CA TYR A 59 7.78 15.09 -12.14
C TYR A 59 7.96 13.73 -12.78
N VAL A 60 7.35 12.72 -12.15
CA VAL A 60 7.34 11.35 -12.63
C VAL A 60 5.91 10.85 -12.65
N LEU A 61 5.49 10.26 -13.76
CA LEU A 61 4.21 9.56 -13.85
C LEU A 61 4.43 8.09 -13.48
N LEU A 62 3.68 7.59 -12.50
CA LEU A 62 3.77 6.24 -11.99
C LEU A 62 2.46 5.47 -12.24
N SER A 63 2.57 4.24 -12.74
CA SER A 63 1.53 3.22 -12.59
C SER A 63 1.76 2.49 -11.27
N VAL A 64 0.74 2.37 -10.42
CA VAL A 64 0.86 1.86 -9.04
C VAL A 64 -0.24 0.86 -8.76
N THR A 65 0.13 -0.36 -8.35
CA THR A 65 -0.82 -1.44 -8.02
C THR A 65 -0.59 -1.90 -6.57
N PRO A 66 -1.57 -1.70 -5.67
CA PRO A 66 -1.48 -2.24 -4.31
C PRO A 66 -1.89 -3.72 -4.30
N GLU A 67 -0.99 -4.62 -3.94
CA GLU A 67 -1.30 -6.05 -3.87
C GLU A 67 -2.10 -6.44 -2.62
N THR A 68 -1.94 -5.66 -1.54
CA THR A 68 -2.54 -5.93 -0.22
C THR A 68 -3.73 -5.02 0.11
N GLY A 69 -4.11 -4.08 -0.78
CA GLY A 69 -5.35 -3.31 -0.74
C GLY A 69 -5.62 -2.45 0.52
N ARG A 70 -4.60 -2.04 1.29
CA ARG A 70 -4.83 -1.40 2.61
C ARG A 70 -5.25 0.06 2.55
N LYS A 71 -6.08 0.48 3.52
CA LYS A 71 -6.50 1.87 3.71
C LYS A 71 -5.26 2.77 3.83
N HIS A 72 -5.14 3.72 2.91
CA HIS A 72 -4.02 4.67 2.79
C HIS A 72 -2.67 4.09 2.35
N GLN A 73 -2.62 2.86 1.84
CA GLN A 73 -1.37 2.21 1.43
C GLN A 73 -0.55 3.04 0.44
N ILE A 74 -1.15 3.45 -0.68
CA ILE A 74 -0.48 4.26 -1.71
C ILE A 74 0.06 5.56 -1.11
N ARG A 75 -0.76 6.24 -0.29
CA ARG A 75 -0.35 7.49 0.36
C ARG A 75 0.84 7.28 1.30
N ARG A 76 0.87 6.18 2.06
CA ARG A 76 1.99 5.86 2.95
C ARG A 76 3.26 5.55 2.16
N HIS A 77 3.16 4.79 1.08
CA HIS A 77 4.31 4.39 0.26
C HIS A 77 4.87 5.53 -0.60
N LEU A 78 4.01 6.45 -1.06
CA LEU A 78 4.42 7.60 -1.87
C LEU A 78 4.58 8.88 -1.03
N ARG A 79 4.55 8.78 0.30
CA ARG A 79 4.81 9.93 1.16
C ARG A 79 6.29 10.29 1.07
N TYR A 80 6.55 11.50 0.58
CA TYR A 80 7.85 12.14 0.77
C TYR A 80 7.96 12.65 2.22
N ASN A 81 9.13 12.50 2.85
CA ASN A 81 9.34 12.86 4.26
C ASN A 81 9.42 14.36 4.48
#